data_AF-A0A0L6W9T3-F1
#
_entry.id   AF-A0A0L6W9T3-F1
#
_cell.length_a   1.000
_cell.length_b   1.000
_cell.length_c   1.000
_cell.angle_alpha   90.00
_cell.angle_beta   90.00
_cell.angle_gamma   90.00
#
_symmetry.space_group_name_H-M   'P 1'
#
loop_
_entity.id
_entity.type
_entity.pdbx_description
1 polymer ?
#
loop_
_entity_poly.entity_id
_entity_poly.type
_entity_poly.pdbx_seq_one_letter_code
_entity_poly.pdbx_strand_id
1 'polypeptide(L)'
;EFAINTSISETMCFAPFKLNSGYMPSIIWEIRLDTAIPRRIQQFACQALENLAVAHNAIIEVCVRKMGMANLHCRPDTDLEKGALVYLSTKNLNLPKGRARKFCPKWVGPYRILGAYNEISNYVLELPMALQK
;
A
#
# COMPACT_ATOMS: atom_id res chain seq x y z
N GLU A 1 -1.29 -0.50 -22.59
CA GLU A 1 -1.44 -1.68 -21.71
C GLU A 1 -0.35 -2.72 -21.92
N PHE A 2 -0.11 -3.21 -23.15
CA PHE A 2 0.90 -4.24 -23.43
C PHE A 2 2.29 -3.95 -22.84
N ALA A 3 2.87 -2.76 -23.11
CA ALA A 3 4.19 -2.36 -22.61
C ALA A 3 4.32 -2.43 -21.07
N ILE A 4 3.24 -2.11 -20.34
CA ILE A 4 3.21 -2.18 -18.87
C ILE A 4 3.22 -3.64 -18.41
N ASN A 5 2.42 -4.50 -19.06
CA ASN A 5 2.29 -5.91 -18.70
C ASN A 5 3.46 -6.79 -19.18
N THR A 6 4.27 -6.30 -20.13
CA THR A 6 5.53 -6.92 -20.55
C THR A 6 6.75 -6.42 -19.78
N SER A 7 6.64 -5.28 -19.10
CA SER A 7 7.75 -4.71 -18.34
C SER A 7 8.06 -5.58 -17.11
N ILE A 8 9.34 -5.83 -16.87
CA ILE A 8 9.81 -6.60 -15.72
C ILE A 8 9.92 -5.67 -14.52
N SER A 9 9.28 -6.05 -13.42
CA SER A 9 9.43 -5.34 -12.14
C SER A 9 10.82 -5.63 -11.56
N GLU A 10 11.60 -4.60 -11.23
CA GLU A 10 12.88 -4.77 -10.50
C GLU A 10 12.70 -5.45 -9.15
N THR A 11 11.52 -5.34 -8.55
CA THR A 11 11.20 -5.93 -7.24
C THR A 11 10.87 -7.42 -7.34
N MET A 12 10.10 -7.80 -8.36
CA MET A 12 9.60 -9.19 -8.51
C MET A 12 10.45 -10.00 -9.49
N CYS A 13 11.30 -9.34 -10.29
CA CYS A 13 12.05 -9.90 -11.42
C CYS A 13 11.17 -10.59 -12.48
N PHE A 14 9.85 -10.40 -12.44
CA PHE A 14 8.88 -10.92 -13.40
C PHE A 14 8.00 -9.82 -13.97
N ALA A 15 7.51 -10.05 -15.19
CA ALA A 15 6.48 -9.22 -15.81
C ALA A 15 5.07 -9.77 -15.49
N PRO A 16 4.04 -8.91 -15.41
CA PRO A 16 2.66 -9.34 -15.14
C PRO A 16 2.14 -10.44 -16.07
N PHE A 17 2.41 -10.37 -17.38
CA PHE A 17 1.99 -11.44 -18.30
C PHE A 17 2.62 -12.79 -17.97
N LYS A 18 3.90 -12.78 -17.57
CA LYS A 18 4.62 -14.00 -17.22
C LYS A 18 4.05 -14.68 -15.98
N LEU A 19 3.57 -13.90 -15.00
CA LEU A 19 2.97 -14.42 -13.78
C LEU A 19 1.52 -14.87 -13.98
N ASN A 20 0.71 -14.11 -14.71
CA ASN A 20 -0.71 -14.43 -14.90
C ASN A 20 -0.91 -15.58 -15.90
N SER A 21 -0.20 -15.50 -17.04
CA SER A 21 -0.42 -16.42 -18.16
C SER A 21 0.69 -17.47 -18.28
N GLY A 22 1.73 -17.44 -17.43
CA GLY A 22 2.91 -18.33 -17.52
C GLY A 22 3.82 -18.08 -18.74
N TYR A 23 3.42 -17.17 -19.64
CA TYR A 23 4.08 -16.88 -20.91
C TYR A 23 4.13 -15.37 -21.19
N MET A 24 5.15 -14.93 -21.92
CA MET A 24 5.29 -13.54 -22.36
C MET A 24 4.85 -13.43 -23.82
N PRO A 25 3.71 -12.77 -24.11
CA PRO A 25 3.26 -12.60 -25.49
C PRO A 25 4.20 -11.69 -26.29
N SER A 26 4.38 -11.98 -27.58
CA SER A 26 5.05 -11.09 -28.55
C SER A 26 4.04 -10.19 -29.24
N ILE A 27 4.46 -8.98 -29.64
CA ILE A 27 3.59 -8.04 -30.37
C ILE A 27 3.30 -8.50 -31.81
N ILE A 28 4.17 -9.34 -32.35
CA ILE A 28 3.98 -10.02 -33.63
C ILE A 28 3.16 -11.28 -33.34
N TRP A 29 1.97 -11.35 -33.95
CA TRP A 29 1.12 -12.54 -33.94
C TRP A 29 1.76 -13.62 -34.81
N GLU A 30 2.79 -14.29 -34.31
CA GLU A 30 3.16 -15.60 -34.85
C GLU A 30 2.06 -16.57 -34.45
N ILE A 31 1.23 -16.96 -35.42
CA ILE A 31 0.38 -18.15 -35.29
C ILE A 31 1.35 -19.32 -35.14
N ARG A 32 1.69 -19.69 -33.90
CA ARG A 32 2.40 -20.93 -33.62
C ARG A 32 1.47 -22.09 -33.97
N LEU A 33 1.52 -22.51 -35.23
CA LEU A 33 0.96 -23.75 -35.76
C LEU A 33 1.77 -24.97 -35.30
N ASP A 34 2.33 -24.91 -34.09
CA ASP A 34 3.08 -26.02 -33.53
C ASP A 34 2.05 -27.05 -33.05
N THR A 35 1.81 -28.07 -33.87
CA THR A 35 0.85 -29.16 -33.63
C THR A 35 1.30 -30.10 -32.51
N ALA A 36 2.51 -29.89 -31.98
CA ALA A 36 2.96 -30.53 -30.76
C ALA A 36 2.31 -29.85 -29.56
N ILE A 37 1.21 -30.44 -29.05
CA ILE A 37 0.77 -30.22 -27.68
C ILE A 37 2.03 -30.35 -26.80
N PRO A 38 2.44 -29.32 -26.05
CA PRO A 38 3.69 -29.40 -25.31
C PRO A 38 3.56 -30.60 -24.36
N ARG A 39 4.42 -31.61 -24.54
CA ARG A 39 4.40 -32.91 -23.83
C ARG A 39 4.51 -32.82 -22.31
N ARG A 40 4.43 -31.62 -21.72
CA ARG A 40 4.39 -31.39 -20.27
C ARG A 40 3.68 -30.05 -19.95
N ILE A 41 2.38 -29.95 -20.27
CA ILE A 41 1.47 -28.93 -19.67
C ILE A 41 1.65 -28.88 -18.14
N GLN A 42 1.90 -30.04 -17.53
CA GLN A 42 2.25 -30.16 -16.12
C GLN A 42 3.52 -29.39 -15.74
N GLN A 43 4.61 -29.44 -16.52
CA GLN A 43 5.81 -28.65 -16.23
C GLN A 43 5.55 -27.15 -16.36
N PHE A 44 4.76 -26.75 -17.35
CA PHE A 44 4.40 -25.35 -17.51
C PHE A 44 3.64 -24.83 -16.29
N ALA A 45 2.66 -25.61 -15.81
CA ALA A 45 1.92 -25.30 -14.59
C ALA A 45 2.85 -25.28 -13.36
N CYS A 46 3.72 -26.28 -13.19
CA CYS A 46 4.70 -26.30 -12.10
C CYS A 46 5.60 -25.07 -12.13
N GLN A 47 6.13 -24.70 -13.29
CA GLN A 47 7.00 -23.53 -13.44
C GLN A 47 6.25 -22.22 -13.15
N ALA A 48 4.99 -22.11 -13.56
CA ALA A 48 4.17 -20.94 -13.27
C ALA A 48 3.95 -20.79 -11.74
N LEU A 49 3.66 -21.90 -11.05
CA LEU A 49 3.52 -21.93 -9.60
C LEU A 49 4.83 -21.57 -8.88
N GLU A 50 5.96 -22.10 -9.33
CA GLU A 50 7.29 -21.75 -8.80
C GLU A 50 7.58 -20.26 -8.97
N ASN A 51 7.35 -19.71 -10.16
CA ASN A 51 7.56 -18.28 -10.42
C ASN A 51 6.66 -17.41 -9.53
N LEU A 52 5.41 -17.82 -9.31
CA LEU A 52 4.49 -17.13 -8.41
C LEU A 52 4.97 -17.17 -6.97
N ALA A 53 5.47 -18.31 -6.49
CA ALA A 53 6.04 -18.45 -5.16
C ALA A 53 7.29 -17.56 -4.97
N VAL A 54 8.18 -17.52 -5.97
CA VAL A 54 9.37 -16.64 -5.95
C VAL A 54 8.94 -15.17 -5.94
N ALA A 55 8.01 -14.78 -6.81
CA ALA A 55 7.52 -13.40 -6.88
C ALA A 55 6.86 -12.96 -5.56
N HIS A 56 6.11 -13.85 -4.92
CA HIS A 56 5.47 -13.60 -3.63
C HIS A 56 6.49 -13.38 -2.51
N ASN A 57 7.52 -14.23 -2.42
CA ASN A 57 8.60 -14.07 -1.45
C ASN A 57 9.36 -12.75 -1.67
N ALA A 58 9.62 -12.40 -2.92
CA ALA A 58 10.28 -11.13 -3.27
C ALA A 58 9.44 -9.91 -2.85
N ILE A 59 8.11 -9.95 -3.01
CA ILE A 59 7.22 -8.90 -2.50
C ILE A 59 7.33 -8.78 -0.98
N ILE A 60 7.24 -9.89 -0.26
CA ILE A 60 7.33 -9.89 1.21
C ILE A 60 8.66 -9.28 1.65
N GLU A 61 9.78 -9.73 1.07
CA GLU A 61 11.11 -9.22 1.40
C GLU A 61 11.20 -7.70 1.19
N VAL A 62 10.74 -7.20 0.04
CA VAL A 62 10.75 -5.76 -0.24
C VAL A 62 9.81 -4.99 0.67
N CYS A 63 8.64 -5.53 1.02
CA CYS A 63 7.75 -4.92 2.00
C CYS A 63 8.40 -4.80 3.38
N VAL A 64 9.06 -5.86 3.85
CA VAL A 64 9.80 -5.85 5.13
C VAL A 64 10.94 -4.84 5.09
N ARG A 65 11.74 -4.82 4.02
CA ARG A 65 12.85 -3.87 3.87
C ARG A 65 12.36 -2.42 3.82
N LYS A 66 11.31 -2.15 3.03
CA LYS A 66 10.70 -0.81 2.93
C LYS A 66 10.11 -0.36 4.27
N MET A 67 9.43 -1.26 4.98
CA MET A 67 8.91 -1.00 6.32
C MET A 67 10.06 -0.68 7.29
N GLY A 68 11.13 -1.48 7.29
CA GLY A 68 12.31 -1.22 8.11
C GLY A 68 12.92 0.15 7.82
N MET A 69 13.19 0.47 6.56
CA MET A 69 13.72 1.78 6.15
C MET A 69 12.81 2.94 6.50
N ALA A 70 11.49 2.81 6.31
CA ALA A 70 10.54 3.84 6.68
C ALA A 70 10.54 4.04 8.20
N ASN A 71 10.55 2.96 8.97
CA ASN A 71 10.54 2.98 10.43
C ASN A 71 11.84 3.54 11.02
N LEU A 72 13.00 3.39 10.35
CA LEU A 72 14.28 3.98 10.81
C LEU A 72 14.22 5.50 10.97
N HIS A 73 13.39 6.18 10.16
CA HIS A 73 13.24 7.63 10.19
C HIS A 73 11.99 8.09 10.96
N CYS A 74 11.17 7.17 11.46
CA CYS A 74 10.02 7.46 12.30
C CYS A 74 10.45 7.64 13.76
N ARG A 75 9.85 8.61 14.44
CA ARG A 75 9.97 8.71 15.90
C ARG A 75 9.09 7.63 16.54
N PRO A 76 9.48 7.06 17.69
CA PRO A 76 8.59 6.19 18.43
C PRO A 76 7.32 6.97 18.78
N ASP A 77 6.17 6.31 18.64
CA ASP A 77 4.91 6.91 19.03
C ASP A 77 4.91 7.15 20.55
N THR A 78 4.40 8.31 20.95
CA THR A 78 4.24 8.63 22.36
C THR A 78 2.98 7.93 22.86
N ASP A 79 3.11 7.12 23.92
CA ASP A 79 1.95 6.51 24.57
C ASP A 79 1.05 7.60 25.15
N LEU A 80 -0.13 7.75 24.56
CA LEU A 80 -1.14 8.70 25.01
C LEU A 80 -2.21 7.96 25.79
N GLU A 81 -2.46 8.39 27.02
CA GLU A 81 -3.49 7.79 27.85
C GLU A 81 -4.89 8.35 27.54
N LYS A 82 -5.91 7.53 27.80
CA LYS A 82 -7.30 7.98 27.80
C LYS A 82 -7.46 9.12 28.81
N GLY A 83 -8.08 10.22 28.38
CA GLY A 83 -8.22 11.44 29.18
C GLY A 83 -7.14 12.50 28.95
N ALA A 84 -6.04 12.17 28.27
CA ALA A 84 -5.04 13.15 27.88
C ALA A 84 -5.62 14.17 26.88
N LEU A 85 -5.03 15.37 26.89
CA LEU A 85 -5.41 16.48 26.03
C LEU A 85 -4.43 16.60 24.86
N VAL A 86 -4.94 16.59 23.63
CA VAL A 86 -4.11 16.62 22.42
C VAL A 86 -4.60 17.64 21.40
N TYR A 87 -3.63 18.21 20.68
CA TYR A 87 -3.90 19.10 19.56
C TYR A 87 -4.17 18.33 18.28
N LEU A 88 -5.28 18.66 17.60
CA LEU A 88 -5.65 18.03 16.33
C LEU A 88 -5.20 18.86 15.13
N SER A 89 -4.59 18.23 14.13
CA SER A 89 -4.17 18.91 12.91
C SER A 89 -5.38 19.29 12.05
N THR A 90 -5.40 20.52 11.54
CA THR A 90 -6.44 21.01 10.63
C THR A 90 -6.24 20.61 9.17
N LYS A 91 -5.18 19.85 8.84
CA LYS A 91 -4.83 19.50 7.44
C LYS A 91 -5.98 18.82 6.70
N ASN A 92 -6.67 17.90 7.37
CA ASN A 92 -7.75 17.08 6.82
C ASN A 92 -9.13 17.42 7.41
N LEU A 93 -9.26 18.57 8.10
CA LEU A 93 -10.52 19.01 8.71
C LEU A 93 -11.24 20.01 7.82
N ASN A 94 -12.56 19.90 7.82
CA ASN A 94 -13.43 20.91 7.22
C ASN A 94 -13.73 22.00 8.25
N LEU A 95 -12.92 23.05 8.25
CA LEU A 95 -13.13 24.18 9.13
C LEU A 95 -14.41 24.95 8.73
N PRO A 96 -15.09 25.60 9.69
CA PRO A 96 -16.32 26.33 9.44
C PRO A 96 -16.15 27.36 8.30
N LYS A 97 -17.16 27.44 7.44
CA LYS A 97 -17.18 28.23 6.20
C LYS A 97 -16.97 29.72 6.50
N GLY A 98 -16.18 30.42 5.67
CA GLY A 98 -16.03 31.88 5.73
C GLY A 98 -14.63 32.42 6.05
N ARG A 99 -13.63 31.53 6.27
CA ARG A 99 -12.24 31.93 6.48
C ARG A 99 -11.33 31.26 5.45
N ALA A 100 -10.45 32.03 4.81
CA ALA A 100 -9.47 31.45 3.89
C ALA A 100 -8.50 30.55 4.67
N ARG A 101 -8.18 29.37 4.13
CA ARG A 101 -7.31 28.35 4.78
C ARG A 101 -5.97 28.90 5.25
N LYS A 102 -5.44 29.93 4.56
CA LYS A 102 -4.20 30.64 4.94
C LYS A 102 -4.25 31.27 6.33
N PHE A 103 -5.43 31.67 6.80
CA PHE A 103 -5.63 32.31 8.10
C PHE A 103 -6.19 31.35 9.16
N CYS A 104 -6.31 30.07 8.83
CA CYS A 104 -6.73 29.06 9.79
C CYS A 104 -5.52 28.54 10.56
N PRO A 105 -5.65 28.28 11.88
CA PRO A 105 -4.56 27.70 12.65
C PRO A 105 -4.26 26.28 12.13
N LYS A 106 -2.99 25.89 12.19
CA LYS A 106 -2.54 24.55 11.79
C LYS A 106 -3.02 23.44 12.74
N TRP A 107 -3.29 23.82 13.99
CA TRP A 107 -3.73 22.93 15.08
C TRP A 107 -4.91 23.56 15.81
N VAL A 108 -5.89 22.74 16.22
CA VAL A 108 -7.10 23.19 16.93
C VAL A 108 -7.31 22.41 18.21
N GLY A 109 -7.65 23.16 19.27
CA GLY A 109 -8.01 22.67 20.60
C GLY A 109 -6.92 21.86 21.29
N PRO A 110 -6.99 21.73 22.61
CA PRO A 110 -6.73 20.45 23.23
C PRO A 110 -8.06 19.69 23.31
N TYR A 111 -8.17 18.56 22.60
CA TYR A 111 -9.31 17.65 22.72
C TYR A 111 -8.94 16.47 23.59
N ARG A 112 -9.92 15.99 24.36
CA ARG A 112 -9.73 14.85 25.25
C ARG A 112 -9.79 13.54 24.46
N ILE A 113 -8.88 12.63 24.75
CA ILE A 113 -8.90 11.26 24.21
C ILE A 113 -9.95 10.44 24.95
N LEU A 114 -10.96 9.96 24.23
CA LEU A 114 -12.01 9.05 24.73
C LEU A 114 -11.58 7.58 24.65
N GLY A 115 -10.75 7.23 23.66
CA GLY A 115 -10.20 5.90 23.46
C GLY A 115 -8.82 5.99 22.81
N ALA A 116 -7.86 5.23 23.35
CA ALA A 116 -6.49 5.17 22.87
C ALA A 116 -6.18 3.73 22.43
N TYR A 117 -5.72 3.57 21.19
CA TYR A 117 -5.29 2.30 20.61
C TYR A 117 -3.82 2.44 20.17
N ASN A 118 -2.91 2.41 21.15
CA ASN A 118 -1.48 2.70 20.96
C ASN A 118 -0.80 1.71 19.99
N GLU A 119 -1.29 0.46 19.92
CA GLU A 119 -0.76 -0.57 19.01
C GLU A 119 -0.85 -0.17 17.52
N ILE A 120 -1.85 0.63 17.17
CA ILE A 120 -2.14 1.06 15.80
C ILE A 120 -2.08 2.60 15.70
N SER A 121 -1.66 3.28 16.77
CA SER A 121 -1.58 4.74 16.89
C SER A 121 -2.88 5.46 16.51
N ASN A 122 -4.02 4.83 16.84
CA ASN A 122 -5.35 5.36 16.57
C ASN A 122 -5.99 5.90 17.85
N TYR A 123 -6.61 7.08 17.76
CA TYR A 123 -7.19 7.77 18.92
C TYR A 123 -8.58 8.31 18.59
N VAL A 124 -9.52 8.14 19.52
CA VAL A 124 -10.87 8.71 19.44
C VAL A 124 -10.91 9.97 20.30
N LEU A 125 -11.26 11.09 19.69
CA LEU A 125 -11.26 12.40 20.36
C LEU A 125 -12.68 12.91 20.63
N GLU A 126 -12.84 13.62 21.73
CA GLU A 126 -14.05 14.37 22.06
C GLU A 126 -14.08 15.70 21.27
N LEU A 127 -14.65 15.65 20.05
CA LEU A 127 -14.73 16.80 19.15
C LEU A 127 -16.05 17.58 19.32
N PRO A 128 -16.04 18.91 19.13
CA PRO A 128 -17.27 19.72 19.11
C PRO A 128 -18.10 19.43 17.85
N MET A 129 -19.42 19.58 17.92
CA MET A 129 -20.34 19.32 16.80
C MET A 129 -19.95 20.02 15.48
N ALA A 130 -19.33 21.20 15.56
CA ALA A 130 -18.89 21.94 14.38
C ALA A 130 -17.76 21.24 13.59
N LEU A 131 -17.03 20.31 14.21
CA LEU A 131 -15.95 19.52 13.60
C LEU A 131 -16.31 18.05 13.41
N GLN A 132 -17.42 17.60 14.02
CA GLN A 132 -18.02 16.31 13.74
C GLN A 132 -18.69 16.40 12.36
N LYS A 133 -18.21 15.60 11.43
CA LYS A 133 -18.71 15.55 10.04
C LYS A 133 -19.09 14.14 9.68
#